data_AF-A0A3S5BU75-F1
#
_entry.id   AF-A0A3S5BU75-F1
#
_cell.length_a   1.000
_cell.length_b   1.000
_cell.length_c   1.000
_cell.angle_alpha   90.00
_cell.angle_beta   90.00
_cell.angle_gamma   90.00
#
_symmetry.space_group_name_H-M   'P 1'
#
loop_
_entity.id
_entity.type
_entity.pdbx_description
1 polymer ?
#
loop_
_entity_poly.entity_id
_entity_poly.type
_entity_poly.pdbx_seq_one_letter_code
_entity_poly.pdbx_strand_id
1 'polypeptide(L)'
;MALYVPIARYSSVRIDTKEIESVGLTIGSGVYMGKIIGIDLGTTNSCVAVMEGKEPRVIANSEGVRTTPSMVGFASNGERLIGEPAKRQAVTNPANTLYGVKRLIGRRYDDPMVKKDQDIVPYKIVKATNDDAWVEATGEKYSPSQ
;
A
#
# COMPACT_ATOMS: atom_id res chain seq x y z
N MET A 1 10.24 7.44 -16.40
CA MET A 1 10.26 5.96 -16.31
C MET A 1 8.92 5.54 -15.72
N ALA A 2 7.95 5.19 -16.57
CA ALA A 2 6.62 4.77 -16.13
C ALA A 2 6.72 3.31 -15.69
N LEU A 3 6.50 3.04 -14.40
CA LEU A 3 6.40 1.68 -13.90
C LEU A 3 5.06 1.11 -14.39
N TYR A 4 5.11 0.31 -15.46
CA TYR A 4 4.06 -0.64 -15.77
C TYR A 4 4.09 -1.70 -14.69
N VAL A 5 3.36 -1.48 -13.60
CA VAL A 5 3.13 -2.51 -12.59
C VAL A 5 1.96 -3.32 -13.13
N PRO A 6 2.16 -4.54 -13.67
CA PRO A 6 1.03 -5.43 -13.91
C PRO A 6 0.31 -5.53 -12.57
N ILE A 7 -1.02 -5.38 -12.58
CA ILE A 7 -1.87 -5.57 -11.41
C ILE A 7 -1.71 -7.04 -11.00
N ALA A 8 -0.63 -7.32 -10.29
CA ALA A 8 -0.42 -8.56 -9.58
C ALA A 8 -1.53 -8.62 -8.56
N ARG A 9 -2.15 -9.80 -8.46
CA ARG A 9 -3.21 -10.15 -7.51
C ARG A 9 -2.78 -9.88 -6.07
N TYR A 10 -2.83 -8.62 -5.64
CA TYR A 10 -2.91 -8.24 -4.25
C TYR A 10 -4.40 -8.18 -3.91
N SER A 11 -4.89 -9.25 -3.29
CA SER A 11 -6.30 -9.52 -2.99
C SER A 11 -6.98 -8.53 -2.04
N SER A 12 -6.32 -7.44 -1.65
CA SER A 12 -6.75 -6.61 -0.52
C SER A 12 -6.81 -5.10 -0.80
N VAL A 13 -6.33 -4.59 -1.95
CA VAL A 13 -6.61 -3.19 -2.36
C VAL A 13 -7.75 -3.21 -3.37
N ARG A 14 -8.99 -3.21 -2.87
CA ARG A 14 -10.18 -3.00 -3.70
C ARG A 14 -10.33 -1.50 -3.96
N ILE A 15 -9.79 -1.04 -5.08
CA ILE A 15 -10.27 0.23 -5.66
C ILE A 15 -11.68 -0.06 -6.18
N ASP A 16 -12.64 0.82 -5.91
CA ASP A 16 -13.97 0.70 -6.52
C ASP A 16 -13.80 0.84 -8.05
N THR A 17 -13.83 -0.29 -8.75
CA THR A 17 -13.60 -0.33 -10.19
C THR A 17 -14.73 0.35 -10.96
N LYS A 18 -15.89 0.61 -10.33
CA LYS A 18 -17.01 1.29 -10.98
C LYS A 18 -16.66 2.70 -11.44
N GLU A 19 -15.83 3.42 -10.69
CA GLU A 19 -15.32 4.74 -11.12
C GLU A 19 -14.24 4.66 -12.19
N ILE A 20 -13.55 3.53 -12.33
CA ILE A 20 -12.58 3.29 -13.40
C ILE A 20 -13.31 2.84 -14.67
N GLU A 21 -14.36 2.03 -14.55
CA GLU A 21 -15.18 1.51 -15.66
C GLU A 21 -16.09 2.58 -16.27
N SER A 22 -16.64 3.51 -15.47
CA SER A 22 -17.59 4.53 -15.94
C SER A 22 -17.00 5.55 -16.93
N VAL A 23 -15.68 5.69 -16.98
CA VAL A 23 -14.99 6.66 -17.85
C VAL A 23 -14.65 6.02 -19.21
N GLY A 24 -15.58 5.24 -19.79
CA GLY A 24 -15.35 4.40 -20.96
C GLY A 24 -14.79 5.15 -22.17
N LEU A 25 -13.69 4.66 -22.74
CA LEU A 25 -13.25 5.03 -24.09
C LEU A 25 -13.62 3.87 -25.02
N THR A 26 -14.40 4.10 -26.07
CA THR A 26 -14.62 3.08 -27.10
C THR A 26 -13.46 3.12 -28.07
N ILE A 27 -12.65 2.07 -28.13
CA ILE A 27 -11.71 1.83 -29.24
C ILE A 27 -11.92 0.42 -29.77
N GLY A 28 -12.12 0.35 -31.08
CA GLY A 28 -12.44 -0.87 -31.81
C GLY A 28 -11.32 -1.90 -31.74
N SER A 29 -11.75 -3.16 -31.66
CA SER A 29 -11.00 -4.39 -31.94
C SER A 29 -9.62 -4.52 -31.29
N GLY A 30 -9.58 -5.13 -30.10
CA GLY A 30 -8.51 -6.05 -29.70
C GLY A 30 -7.19 -5.43 -29.25
N VAL A 31 -7.20 -4.60 -28.20
CA VAL A 31 -5.99 -4.22 -27.43
C VAL A 31 -6.38 -4.09 -25.95
N TYR A 32 -5.58 -4.64 -25.03
CA TYR A 32 -5.77 -4.46 -23.58
C TYR A 32 -5.76 -2.97 -23.22
N MET A 33 -6.95 -2.41 -22.99
CA MET A 33 -7.14 -1.04 -22.53
C MET A 33 -6.89 -0.91 -21.03
N GLY A 34 -5.63 -1.05 -20.61
CA GLY A 34 -5.25 -0.62 -19.27
C GLY A 34 -5.25 0.89 -19.20
N LYS A 35 -6.15 1.50 -18.40
CA LYS A 35 -5.99 2.92 -18.03
C LYS A 35 -4.72 3.06 -17.19
N ILE A 36 -3.83 3.96 -17.59
CA ILE A 36 -2.67 4.31 -16.78
C ILE A 36 -3.17 5.09 -15.57
N ILE A 37 -2.81 4.64 -14.38
CA ILE A 37 -3.13 5.30 -13.12
C ILE A 37 -1.88 5.94 -12.52
N GLY A 38 -2.04 7.10 -11.92
CA GLY A 38 -1.02 7.71 -11.07
C GLY A 38 -1.26 7.25 -9.63
N ILE A 39 -0.23 6.67 -8.99
CA ILE A 39 -0.29 6.29 -7.58
C ILE A 39 0.76 7.11 -6.83
N ASP A 40 0.29 7.92 -5.89
CA ASP A 40 1.16 8.49 -4.86
C ASP A 40 1.20 7.54 -3.68
N LEU A 41 2.34 6.88 -3.48
CA LEU A 41 2.59 5.99 -2.35
C LEU A 41 3.28 6.78 -1.24
N GLY A 42 2.54 7.54 -0.44
CA GLY A 42 3.11 8.30 0.67
C GLY A 42 3.47 7.44 1.88
N THR A 43 4.13 8.06 2.87
CA THR A 43 4.50 7.37 4.13
C THR A 43 3.30 7.22 5.07
N THR A 44 2.36 8.16 5.01
CA THR A 44 1.20 8.23 5.91
C THR A 44 -0.10 8.01 5.17
N ASN A 45 -0.24 8.62 3.99
CA ASN A 45 -1.41 8.47 3.14
C ASN A 45 -0.95 8.21 1.70
N SER A 46 -1.76 7.47 0.97
CA SER A 46 -1.61 7.21 -0.45
C SER A 46 -2.83 7.72 -1.21
N CYS A 47 -2.65 8.03 -2.48
CA CYS A 47 -3.68 8.58 -3.37
C CYS A 47 -3.58 7.92 -4.75
N VAL A 48 -4.71 7.77 -5.44
CA VAL A 48 -4.77 7.26 -6.81
C VAL A 48 -5.50 8.26 -7.69
N ALA A 49 -4.95 8.54 -8.87
CA ALA A 49 -5.56 9.41 -9.87
C ALA A 49 -5.57 8.75 -11.25
N VAL A 50 -6.52 9.16 -12.08
CA VAL A 50 -6.64 8.82 -13.51
C VAL A 50 -6.68 10.09 -14.34
N MET A 51 -6.32 9.96 -15.62
CA MET A 51 -6.59 11.01 -16.60
C MET A 51 -7.98 10.80 -17.22
N GLU A 52 -8.84 11.80 -17.10
CA GLU A 52 -10.13 11.87 -17.80
C GLU A 52 -10.02 12.84 -18.97
N GLY A 53 -9.71 12.30 -20.15
CA GLY A 53 -9.32 13.13 -21.29
C GLY A 53 -8.00 13.85 -21.00
N LYS A 54 -8.06 15.18 -20.81
CA LYS A 54 -6.91 16.03 -20.49
C LYS A 54 -6.83 16.44 -19.02
N GLU A 55 -7.85 16.15 -18.23
CA GLU A 55 -7.95 16.58 -16.83
C GLU A 55 -7.58 15.43 -15.87
N PRO A 56 -6.70 15.65 -14.88
CA PRO A 56 -6.42 14.65 -13.85
C PRO A 56 -7.56 14.62 -12.81
N ARG A 57 -8.06 13.42 -12.50
CA ARG A 57 -9.06 13.20 -11.44
C ARG A 57 -8.54 12.22 -10.38
N VAL A 58 -8.65 12.62 -9.11
CA VAL A 58 -8.40 11.73 -7.96
C VAL A 58 -9.61 10.83 -7.72
N ILE A 59 -9.35 9.53 -7.55
CA ILE A 59 -10.36 8.50 -7.31
C ILE A 59 -10.61 8.36 -5.82
N ALA A 60 -11.88 8.24 -5.42
CA ALA A 60 -12.23 7.91 -4.04
C ALA A 60 -12.02 6.41 -3.77
N ASN A 61 -11.54 6.07 -2.58
CA ASN A 61 -11.46 4.67 -2.14
C ASN A 61 -12.87 4.14 -1.78
N SER A 62 -12.95 2.86 -1.40
CA SER A 62 -14.22 2.22 -1.01
C SER A 62 -14.90 2.84 0.21
N GLU A 63 -14.18 3.66 1.00
CA GLU A 63 -14.73 4.41 2.13
C GLU A 63 -15.20 5.82 1.71
N GLY A 64 -15.16 6.16 0.43
CA GLY A 64 -15.56 7.46 -0.11
C GLY A 64 -14.54 8.58 0.09
N VAL A 65 -13.32 8.27 0.52
CA VAL A 65 -12.26 9.25 0.79
C VAL A 65 -11.20 9.22 -0.31
N ARG A 66 -10.67 10.39 -0.69
CA ARG A 66 -9.68 10.55 -1.78
C ARG A 66 -8.25 10.17 -1.40
N THR A 67 -8.00 9.86 -0.14
CA THR A 67 -6.71 9.38 0.36
C THR A 67 -6.92 8.18 1.25
N THR A 68 -6.02 7.22 1.17
CA THR A 68 -6.05 5.98 1.97
C THR A 68 -4.86 5.96 2.92
N PRO A 69 -5.04 5.71 4.22
CA PRO A 69 -3.91 5.53 5.13
C PRO A 69 -2.93 4.47 4.63
N SER A 70 -1.62 4.75 4.68
CA SER A 70 -0.56 3.82 4.27
C SER A 70 -0.28 2.82 5.40
N MET A 71 -1.30 2.02 5.73
CA MET A 71 -1.29 1.05 6.82
C MET A 71 -1.80 -0.31 6.37
N VAL A 72 -1.17 -1.36 6.86
CA VAL A 72 -1.56 -2.76 6.64
C VAL A 72 -1.66 -3.45 7.99
N GLY A 73 -2.81 -4.03 8.32
CA GLY A 73 -3.03 -4.75 9.56
C GLY A 73 -3.38 -6.20 9.31
N PHE A 74 -2.89 -7.10 10.15
CA PHE A 74 -3.18 -8.53 10.08
C PHE A 74 -4.15 -8.89 11.21
N ALA A 75 -5.38 -9.22 10.84
CA ALA A 75 -6.40 -9.65 11.79
C ALA A 75 -6.13 -11.08 12.29
N SER A 76 -6.69 -11.42 13.45
CA SER A 76 -6.49 -12.73 14.10
C SER A 76 -7.01 -13.92 13.28
N ASN A 77 -7.97 -13.67 12.38
CA ASN A 77 -8.51 -14.66 11.43
C ASN A 77 -7.62 -14.84 10.18
N GLY A 78 -6.46 -14.16 10.11
CA GLY A 78 -5.55 -14.19 8.96
C GLY A 78 -5.91 -13.20 7.85
N GLU A 79 -6.94 -12.38 8.00
CA GLU A 79 -7.32 -11.38 7.02
C GLU A 79 -6.36 -10.19 7.02
N ARG A 80 -6.01 -9.70 5.81
CA ARG A 80 -5.23 -8.48 5.63
C ARG A 80 -6.17 -7.28 5.48
N LEU A 81 -6.14 -6.40 6.48
CA LEU A 81 -6.81 -5.12 6.47
C LEU A 81 -5.88 -4.04 5.88
N ILE A 82 -6.41 -3.15 5.05
CA ILE A 82 -5.63 -2.08 4.40
C ILE A 82 -6.35 -0.75 4.57
N GLY A 83 -5.61 0.32 4.86
CA GLY A 83 -6.17 1.66 4.95
C GLY A 83 -6.93 1.90 6.25
N GLU A 84 -8.15 2.43 6.15
CA GLU A 84 -8.94 2.81 7.34
C GLU A 84 -9.25 1.62 8.27
N PRO A 85 -9.64 0.43 7.77
CA PRO A 85 -9.78 -0.76 8.62
C PRO A 85 -8.51 -1.11 9.42
N ALA A 86 -7.32 -1.02 8.81
CA ALA A 86 -6.06 -1.27 9.51
C ALA A 86 -5.80 -0.21 10.58
N LYS A 87 -6.03 1.07 10.25
CA LYS A 87 -5.88 2.19 11.19
C LYS A 87 -6.82 2.06 12.39
N ARG A 88 -8.07 1.62 12.20
CA ARG A 88 -9.05 1.42 13.29
C ARG A 88 -8.58 0.37 14.31
N GLN A 89 -7.93 -0.70 13.87
CA GLN A 89 -7.41 -1.73 14.78
C GLN A 89 -6.01 -1.43 15.35
N ALA A 90 -5.32 -0.39 14.88
CA ALA A 90 -3.93 -0.12 15.27
C ALA A 90 -3.75 0.02 16.80
N VAL A 91 -4.78 0.49 17.51
CA VAL A 91 -4.75 0.64 18.98
C VAL A 91 -4.87 -0.70 19.69
N THR A 92 -5.68 -1.63 19.16
CA THR A 92 -5.96 -2.93 19.79
C THR A 92 -5.02 -4.05 19.32
N ASN A 93 -4.40 -3.89 18.15
CA ASN A 93 -3.47 -4.84 17.55
C ASN A 93 -2.22 -4.13 16.98
N PRO A 94 -1.45 -3.39 17.82
CA PRO A 94 -0.35 -2.54 17.35
C PRO A 94 0.83 -3.35 16.79
N ALA A 95 1.13 -4.52 17.36
CA ALA A 95 2.24 -5.36 16.93
C ALA A 95 2.07 -5.96 15.52
N ASN A 96 0.83 -6.11 15.05
CA ASN A 96 0.50 -6.63 13.72
C ASN A 96 -0.15 -5.57 12.81
N THR A 97 -0.01 -4.29 13.15
CA THR A 97 -0.43 -3.18 12.29
C THR A 97 0.78 -2.38 11.85
N LEU A 98 1.13 -2.53 10.58
CA LEU A 98 2.31 -1.95 9.95
C LEU A 98 1.99 -0.58 9.35
N TYR A 99 2.85 0.40 9.63
CA TYR A 99 2.74 1.76 9.10
C TYR A 99 4.11 2.42 9.06
N GLY A 100 4.29 3.43 8.18
CA GLY A 100 5.59 4.08 8.02
C GLY A 100 6.65 3.22 7.32
N VAL A 101 6.26 2.06 6.77
CA VAL A 101 7.14 1.10 6.08
C VAL A 101 7.93 1.73 4.94
N LYS A 102 7.41 2.79 4.30
CA LYS A 102 8.13 3.57 3.28
C LYS A 102 9.50 4.08 3.76
N ARG A 103 9.67 4.32 5.07
CA ARG A 103 10.96 4.74 5.64
C ARG A 103 12.00 3.62 5.65
N LEU A 104 11.58 2.37 5.58
CA LEU A 104 12.44 1.18 5.61
C LEU A 104 12.86 0.70 4.21
N ILE A 105 12.14 1.10 3.16
CA ILE A 105 12.42 0.68 1.79
C ILE A 105 13.87 1.05 1.41
N GLY A 106 14.64 0.03 0.99
CA GLY A 106 16.03 0.19 0.55
C GLY A 106 17.02 0.48 1.68
N ARG A 107 16.64 0.30 2.95
CA ARG A 107 17.54 0.47 4.10
C ARG A 107 18.03 -0.86 4.65
N ARG A 108 19.26 -0.84 5.16
CA ARG A 108 19.82 -1.93 5.96
C ARG A 108 19.29 -1.91 7.37
N TYR A 109 19.23 -3.08 7.99
CA TYR A 109 18.75 -3.26 9.36
C TYR A 109 19.56 -2.45 10.40
N ASP A 110 20.84 -2.23 10.15
CA ASP A 110 21.77 -1.54 11.04
C ASP A 110 21.84 -0.01 10.82
N ASP A 111 21.11 0.53 9.84
CA ASP A 111 21.01 1.98 9.56
C ASP A 111 20.53 2.74 10.82
N PRO A 112 21.21 3.82 11.24
CA PRO A 112 20.78 4.63 12.39
C PRO A 112 19.31 5.11 12.33
N MET A 113 18.78 5.36 11.12
CA MET A 113 17.37 5.71 10.95
C MET A 113 16.44 4.54 11.25
N VAL A 114 16.84 3.32 10.88
CA VAL A 114 16.06 2.11 11.18
C VAL A 114 16.07 1.81 12.68
N LYS A 115 17.21 2.01 13.36
CA LYS A 115 17.28 1.89 14.83
C LYS A 115 16.34 2.87 15.52
N LYS A 116 16.29 4.12 15.06
CA LYS A 116 15.34 5.10 15.59
C LYS A 116 13.89 4.68 15.35
N ASP A 117 13.57 4.15 14.18
CA ASP A 117 12.22 3.64 13.89
C ASP A 117 11.88 2.44 14.81
N GLN A 118 12.84 1.53 15.08
CA GLN A 118 12.66 0.40 16.02
C GLN A 118 12.23 0.82 17.42
N ASP A 119 12.72 1.97 17.91
CA ASP A 119 12.38 2.49 19.23
C ASP A 119 10.98 3.14 19.27
N ILE A 120 10.42 3.48 18.12
CA ILE A 120 9.18 4.26 18.00
C ILE A 120 7.98 3.40 17.60
N VAL A 121 8.20 2.41 16.73
CA VAL A 121 7.11 1.59 16.18
C VAL A 121 6.83 0.37 17.07
N PRO A 122 5.56 -0.03 17.22
CA PRO A 122 5.20 -1.16 18.08
C PRO A 122 5.36 -2.53 17.40
N TYR A 123 5.44 -2.56 16.06
CA TYR A 123 5.68 -3.78 15.30
C TYR A 123 7.18 -4.08 15.24
N LYS A 124 7.53 -5.33 14.92
CA LYS A 124 8.94 -5.73 14.86
C LYS A 124 9.54 -5.37 13.50
N ILE A 125 10.64 -4.63 13.54
CA ILE A 125 11.58 -4.55 12.42
C ILE A 125 12.64 -5.62 12.64
N VAL A 126 12.89 -6.45 11.63
CA VAL A 126 13.77 -7.62 11.71
C VAL A 126 14.83 -7.59 10.63
N LYS A 127 15.97 -8.21 10.92
CA LYS A 127 17.06 -8.36 9.96
C LYS A 127 16.74 -9.46 8.96
N ALA A 128 16.80 -9.13 7.66
CA ALA A 128 16.69 -10.10 6.58
C ALA A 128 18.00 -10.86 6.34
N THR A 129 17.94 -11.91 5.52
CA THR A 129 19.11 -12.70 5.14
C THR A 129 20.14 -11.92 4.32
N ASN A 130 19.72 -10.85 3.66
CA ASN A 130 20.55 -9.93 2.89
C ASN A 130 20.93 -8.65 3.66
N ASP A 131 20.79 -8.67 4.99
CA ASP A 131 21.01 -7.54 5.91
C ASP A 131 20.02 -6.36 5.80
N ASP A 132 18.99 -6.44 4.95
CA ASP A 132 17.98 -5.39 4.84
C ASP A 132 17.03 -5.34 6.04
N ALA A 133 16.45 -4.17 6.27
CA ALA A 133 15.39 -3.95 7.25
C ALA A 133 14.05 -4.49 6.73
N TRP A 134 13.56 -5.56 7.34
CA TRP A 134 12.24 -6.15 7.05
C TRP A 134 11.31 -5.94 8.23
N VAL A 135 10.03 -6.27 8.06
CA VAL A 135 9.02 -6.24 9.13
C VAL A 135 8.50 -7.64 9.40
N GLU A 136 8.10 -7.90 10.65
CA GLU A 136 7.46 -9.16 11.04
C GLU A 136 6.05 -8.89 11.54
N ALA A 137 5.08 -9.64 11.00
CA ALA A 137 3.70 -9.64 11.47
C ALA A 137 3.21 -11.08 11.51
N THR A 138 2.48 -11.46 12.57
CA THR A 138 1.94 -12.82 12.74
C THR A 138 2.99 -13.95 12.63
N GLY A 139 4.25 -13.66 12.96
CA GLY A 139 5.37 -14.61 12.85
C GLY A 139 5.96 -14.76 11.44
N GLU A 140 5.42 -14.07 10.45
CA GLU A 140 5.94 -14.04 9.08
C GLU A 140 6.75 -12.77 8.83
N LYS A 141 7.84 -12.90 8.07
CA LYS A 141 8.71 -11.78 7.68
C LYS A 141 8.34 -11.28 6.29
N TYR A 142 8.25 -9.96 6.14
CA TYR A 142 7.91 -9.29 4.90
C TYR A 142 8.98 -8.25 4.55
N SER A 143 9.41 -8.22 3.30
CA SER A 143 10.21 -7.11 2.81
C SER A 143 9.33 -5.85 2.71
N PRO A 144 9.87 -4.63 2.84
CA PRO A 144 9.10 -3.40 2.72
C PRO A 144 8.37 -3.20 1.38
N SER A 145 8.71 -3.98 0.34
CA SER A 145 8.09 -3.93 -0.98
C SER A 145 6.93 -4.89 -1.16
N GLN A 146 6.77 -5.88 -0.28
CA GLN A 146 5.66 -6.85 -0.33
C GLN A 146 4.37 -6.26 0.22
#